data_AF-A0A653M7W0-F1
#
_entry.id   AF-A0A653M7W0-F1
#
_cell.length_a   1.000
_cell.length_b   1.000
_cell.length_c   1.000
_cell.angle_alpha   90.00
_cell.angle_beta   90.00
_cell.angle_gamma   90.00
#
_symmetry.space_group_name_H-M   'P 1'
#
loop_
_entity.id
_entity.type
_entity.pdbx_description
1 polymer ?
#
loop_
_entity_poly.entity_id
_entity_poly.type
_entity_poly.pdbx_seq_one_letter_code
_entity_poly.pdbx_strand_id
1 'polypeptide(L)'
;MSTGHDDLAAWKRQRTVTLALELADSGRYENFADIAYALQFEHGMAMAQALIDHPEMRRQLNERCANAREARVPQAPEAPEVPQEAETPESAPAQPAAPSLLRRAATALRRAGAPTTEPVAAGDLNSAAS
;
A
#
# COMPACT_ATOMS: atom_id res chain seq x y z
N MET A 1 -22.13 31.96 20.75
CA MET A 1 -22.72 31.10 19.71
C MET A 1 -21.67 30.96 18.61
N SER A 2 -20.97 29.82 18.57
CA SER A 2 -19.76 29.57 17.75
C SER A 2 -20.02 28.54 16.64
N THR A 3 -21.22 28.57 16.06
CA THR A 3 -21.73 27.51 15.17
C THR A 3 -20.96 27.38 13.86
N GLY A 4 -20.53 28.51 13.27
CA GLY A 4 -19.87 28.48 11.95
C GLY A 4 -18.51 27.75 11.93
N HIS A 5 -17.76 27.77 13.03
CA HIS A 5 -16.49 27.03 13.12
C HIS A 5 -16.72 25.54 13.33
N ASP A 6 -17.71 25.19 14.16
CA ASP A 6 -18.07 23.81 14.46
C ASP A 6 -18.65 23.10 13.23
N ASP A 7 -19.46 23.79 12.43
CA ASP A 7 -20.03 23.29 11.18
C ASP A 7 -18.93 23.00 10.14
N LEU A 8 -17.96 23.91 9.99
CA LEU A 8 -16.83 23.71 9.09
C LEU A 8 -15.96 22.53 9.53
N ALA A 9 -15.71 22.39 10.83
CA ALA A 9 -14.95 21.27 11.38
C ALA A 9 -15.70 19.94 11.17
N ALA A 10 -17.02 19.92 11.40
CA ALA A 10 -17.86 18.75 11.16
C ALA A 10 -17.86 18.34 9.68
N TRP A 11 -18.02 19.30 8.77
CA TRP A 11 -17.95 19.05 7.34
C TRP A 11 -16.59 18.49 6.91
N LYS A 12 -15.48 19.07 7.41
CA LYS A 12 -14.12 18.56 7.12
C LYS A 12 -13.95 17.12 7.58
N ARG A 13 -14.40 16.80 8.80
CA ARG A 13 -14.36 15.43 9.33
C ARG A 13 -15.14 14.47 8.43
N GLN A 14 -16.37 14.84 8.08
CA GLN A 14 -17.20 14.02 7.21
C GLN A 14 -16.52 13.81 5.85
N ARG A 15 -15.97 14.87 5.24
CA ARG A 15 -15.28 14.76 3.95
C ARG A 15 -14.04 13.86 4.03
N THR A 16 -13.25 13.94 5.10
CA THR A 16 -12.11 13.05 5.31
C THR A 16 -12.54 11.58 5.41
N VAL A 17 -13.61 11.29 6.16
CA VAL A 17 -14.14 9.92 6.29
C VAL A 17 -14.65 9.41 4.94
N THR A 18 -15.43 10.22 4.21
CA THR A 18 -15.92 9.85 2.88
C THR A 18 -14.76 9.52 1.93
N LEU A 19 -13.71 10.36 1.90
CA LEU A 19 -12.56 10.12 1.04
C LEU A 19 -11.79 8.85 1.46
N ALA A 20 -11.63 8.59 2.76
CA ALA A 20 -10.98 7.37 3.24
C ALA A 20 -11.71 6.11 2.72
N LEU A 21 -13.04 6.13 2.73
CA LEU A 21 -13.88 5.05 2.21
C LEU A 21 -13.75 4.91 0.68
N GLU A 22 -13.75 6.03 -0.06
CA GLU A 22 -13.53 6.06 -1.51
C GLU A 22 -12.16 5.44 -1.88
N LEU A 23 -11.11 5.75 -1.11
CA LEU A 23 -9.78 5.18 -1.30
C LEU A 23 -9.74 3.68 -0.99
N ALA A 24 -10.38 3.23 0.09
CA ALA A 24 -10.48 1.81 0.41
C ALA A 24 -11.17 1.02 -0.71
N ASP A 25 -12.27 1.55 -1.24
CA ASP A 25 -13.06 0.91 -2.29
C ASP A 25 -12.34 0.92 -3.65
N SER A 26 -11.29 1.72 -3.82
CA SER A 26 -10.55 1.81 -5.08
C SER A 26 -9.72 0.54 -5.37
N GLY A 27 -9.43 -0.27 -4.33
CA GLY A 27 -8.58 -1.45 -4.42
C GLY A 27 -7.11 -1.16 -4.75
N ARG A 28 -6.65 0.09 -4.54
CA ARG A 28 -5.26 0.52 -4.79
C ARG A 28 -4.38 0.47 -3.55
N TYR A 29 -5.00 0.48 -2.37
CA TYR A 29 -4.33 0.56 -1.07
C TYR A 29 -4.45 -0.78 -0.36
N GLU A 30 -3.42 -1.21 0.37
CA GLU A 30 -3.42 -2.53 1.01
C GLU A 30 -4.16 -2.50 2.36
N ASN A 31 -4.06 -1.40 3.10
CA ASN A 31 -4.63 -1.27 4.44
C ASN A 31 -4.83 0.20 4.85
N PHE A 32 -5.34 0.40 6.07
CA PHE A 32 -5.61 1.72 6.63
C PHE A 32 -4.39 2.65 6.66
N ALA A 33 -3.17 2.11 6.85
CA ALA A 33 -1.97 2.92 6.97
C ALA A 33 -1.62 3.58 5.63
N ASP A 34 -1.80 2.85 4.53
CA ASP A 34 -1.63 3.40 3.18
C ASP A 34 -2.67 4.48 2.88
N ILE A 35 -3.92 4.27 3.33
CA ILE A 35 -4.98 5.29 3.21
C ILE A 35 -4.64 6.53 4.03
N ALA A 36 -4.20 6.36 5.27
CA ALA A 36 -3.81 7.47 6.15
C ALA A 36 -2.65 8.27 5.53
N TYR A 37 -1.67 7.57 4.96
CA TYR A 37 -0.58 8.18 4.21
C TYR A 37 -1.08 8.98 3.00
N ALA A 38 -1.92 8.39 2.15
CA ALA A 38 -2.47 9.07 0.98
C ALA A 38 -3.28 10.32 1.36
N LEU A 39 -4.12 10.22 2.39
CA LEU A 39 -4.88 11.37 2.89
C LEU A 39 -3.95 12.49 3.37
N GLN A 40 -2.89 12.17 4.09
CA GLN A 40 -1.96 13.16 4.63
C GLN A 40 -1.09 13.81 3.54
N PHE A 41 -0.48 13.01 2.68
CA PHE A 41 0.57 13.47 1.77
C PHE A 41 0.07 13.74 0.34
N GLU A 42 -0.88 12.96 -0.17
CA GLU A 42 -1.44 13.14 -1.52
C GLU A 42 -2.61 14.13 -1.50
N HIS A 43 -3.40 14.15 -0.42
CA HIS A 43 -4.59 15.00 -0.30
C HIS A 43 -4.44 16.18 0.69
N GLY A 44 -3.27 16.33 1.32
CA GLY A 44 -2.96 17.46 2.21
C GLY A 44 -3.79 17.50 3.50
N MET A 45 -4.42 16.39 3.88
CA MET A 45 -5.25 16.29 5.09
C MET A 45 -4.40 15.90 6.29
N ALA A 46 -3.64 16.86 6.83
CA ALA A 46 -2.68 16.62 7.91
C ALA A 46 -3.26 15.93 9.16
N MET A 47 -4.54 16.18 9.47
CA MET A 47 -5.23 15.59 10.63
C MET A 47 -6.02 14.32 10.30
N ALA A 48 -5.89 13.77 9.08
CA ALA A 48 -6.70 12.65 8.65
C ALA A 48 -6.51 11.41 9.52
N GLN A 49 -5.26 11.09 9.88
CA GLN A 49 -4.97 9.94 10.74
C GLN A 49 -5.73 10.01 12.06
N ALA A 50 -5.73 11.16 12.74
CA ALA A 50 -6.44 11.32 14.01
C ALA A 50 -7.96 11.13 13.88
N LEU A 51 -8.53 11.34 12.69
CA LEU A 51 -9.96 11.20 12.42
C LEU A 51 -10.37 9.77 12.07
N ILE A 52 -9.45 8.96 11.53
CA ILE A 52 -9.73 7.59 11.05
C ILE A 52 -9.06 6.48 11.86
N ASP A 53 -8.22 6.82 12.85
CA ASP A 53 -7.48 5.84 13.68
C ASP A 53 -8.36 5.13 14.73
N HIS A 54 -9.68 5.39 14.75
CA HIS A 54 -10.60 4.63 15.59
C HIS A 54 -10.56 3.14 15.21
N PRO A 55 -10.46 2.20 16.17
CA PRO A 55 -10.25 0.78 15.88
C PRO A 55 -11.32 0.18 14.97
N GLU A 56 -12.58 0.59 15.15
CA GLU A 56 -13.70 0.19 14.29
C GLU A 56 -13.52 0.65 12.84
N MET A 57 -13.14 1.92 12.64
CA MET A 57 -12.91 2.50 11.32
C MET A 57 -11.72 1.81 10.63
N ARG A 58 -10.65 1.52 11.38
CA ARG A 58 -9.49 0.80 10.85
C ARG A 58 -9.86 -0.59 10.35
N ARG A 59 -10.69 -1.33 11.11
CA ARG A 59 -11.17 -2.64 10.69
C ARG A 59 -12.01 -2.53 9.41
N GLN A 60 -12.96 -1.61 9.38
CA GLN A 60 -13.82 -1.37 8.21
C GLN A 60 -13.01 -1.02 6.95
N LEU A 61 -12.01 -0.12 7.06
CA LEU A 61 -11.17 0.26 5.95
C LEU A 61 -10.34 -0.92 5.44
N ASN A 62 -9.75 -1.72 6.34
CA ASN A 62 -8.98 -2.89 5.96
C ASN A 62 -9.83 -3.95 5.25
N GLU A 63 -11.03 -4.24 5.76
CA GLU A 63 -11.99 -5.15 5.13
C GLU A 63 -12.35 -4.67 3.72
N ARG A 64 -12.63 -3.37 3.56
CA ARG A 64 -12.92 -2.78 2.25
C ARG A 64 -11.74 -2.86 1.29
N CYS A 65 -10.53 -2.58 1.74
CA CYS A 65 -9.31 -2.76 0.93
C CYS A 65 -9.16 -4.20 0.45
N ALA A 66 -9.33 -5.18 1.36
CA ALA A 66 -9.25 -6.60 1.02
C ALA A 66 -10.30 -6.97 -0.03
N ASN A 67 -11.56 -6.64 0.21
CA ASN A 67 -12.67 -6.92 -0.70
C ASN A 67 -12.47 -6.28 -2.08
N ALA A 68 -12.03 -5.03 -2.14
CA ALA A 68 -11.81 -4.32 -3.40
C ALA A 68 -10.63 -4.91 -4.19
N ARG A 69 -9.60 -5.42 -3.50
CA ARG A 69 -8.48 -6.12 -4.13
C ARG A 69 -8.90 -7.49 -4.66
N GLU A 70 -9.65 -8.26 -3.87
CA GLU A 70 -10.18 -9.57 -4.30
C GLU A 70 -11.09 -9.43 -5.52
N ALA A 71 -11.96 -8.42 -5.55
CA ALA A 71 -12.81 -8.13 -6.70
C ALA A 71 -12.03 -7.71 -7.96
N ARG A 72 -10.80 -7.20 -7.80
CA ARG A 72 -9.91 -6.81 -8.92
C ARG A 72 -9.08 -7.96 -9.48
N VAL A 73 -8.81 -9.00 -8.70
CA VAL A 73 -8.11 -10.18 -9.22
C VAL A 73 -9.04 -10.76 -10.29
N PRO A 74 -8.67 -10.72 -11.58
CA PRO A 74 -9.46 -11.40 -12.60
C PRO A 74 -9.45 -12.85 -12.16
N GLN A 75 -10.61 -13.39 -11.78
CA GLN A 75 -10.72 -14.81 -11.54
C GLN A 75 -10.34 -15.45 -12.86
N ALA A 76 -9.14 -16.04 -12.91
CA ALA A 76 -8.74 -16.87 -14.02
C ALA A 76 -9.89 -17.85 -14.18
N PRO A 77 -10.54 -17.93 -15.36
CA PRO A 77 -11.67 -18.82 -15.54
C PRO A 77 -11.19 -20.19 -15.06
N GLU A 78 -11.89 -20.75 -14.06
CA GLU A 78 -11.67 -22.14 -13.66
C GLU A 78 -11.70 -22.94 -14.96
N ALA A 79 -10.54 -23.43 -15.36
CA ALA A 79 -10.43 -24.30 -16.51
C ALA A 79 -11.39 -25.46 -16.20
N PRO A 80 -12.40 -25.74 -17.05
CA PRO A 80 -13.39 -26.76 -16.74
C PRO A 80 -12.65 -28.05 -16.39
N GLU A 81 -12.95 -28.59 -15.20
CA GLU A 81 -12.45 -29.89 -14.76
C GLU A 81 -12.74 -30.91 -15.86
N VAL A 82 -11.70 -31.27 -16.59
CA VAL A 82 -11.73 -32.41 -17.51
C VAL A 82 -11.94 -33.63 -16.63
N PRO A 83 -13.02 -34.42 -16.79
CA PRO A 83 -13.21 -35.63 -16.01
C PRO A 83 -12.01 -36.55 -16.20
N GLN A 84 -11.26 -36.76 -15.12
CA GLN A 84 -10.22 -37.77 -15.06
C GLN A 84 -10.89 -39.14 -14.87
N GLU A 85 -11.33 -39.75 -15.96
CA GLU A 85 -11.57 -41.18 -16.00
C GLU A 85 -10.22 -41.90 -15.96
N ALA A 86 -9.96 -42.54 -14.82
CA ALA A 86 -8.88 -43.48 -14.64
C ALA A 86 -9.19 -44.76 -15.42
N GLU A 87 -8.23 -45.27 -16.19
CA GLU A 87 -7.77 -46.67 -16.13
C GLU A 87 -6.50 -46.90 -16.98
N THR A 88 -5.66 -47.77 -16.46
CA THR A 88 -4.20 -48.02 -16.65
C THR A 88 -3.83 -48.97 -17.81
N PRO A 89 -2.63 -49.59 -17.89
CA PRO A 89 -1.29 -49.08 -18.24
C PRO A 89 -0.66 -49.86 -19.44
N GLU A 90 0.18 -49.26 -20.28
CA GLU A 90 1.08 -50.09 -21.12
C GLU A 90 2.45 -49.47 -21.40
N SER A 91 3.45 -50.33 -21.21
CA SER A 91 4.90 -50.18 -21.15
C SER A 91 5.62 -49.37 -22.24
N ALA A 92 6.56 -48.55 -21.74
CA ALA A 92 7.98 -48.41 -22.17
C ALA A 92 8.35 -47.48 -23.35
N PRO A 93 9.63 -47.03 -23.44
CA PRO A 93 10.46 -46.43 -22.39
C PRO A 93 11.15 -45.11 -22.82
N ALA A 94 11.62 -44.37 -21.80
CA ALA A 94 12.80 -43.50 -21.82
C ALA A 94 12.93 -42.42 -22.92
N GLN A 95 12.64 -41.17 -22.56
CA GLN A 95 13.48 -40.05 -23.01
C GLN A 95 13.88 -39.16 -21.81
N PRO A 96 15.19 -38.85 -21.67
CA PRO A 96 15.76 -38.27 -20.46
C PRO A 96 15.40 -36.78 -20.31
N ALA A 97 15.32 -36.37 -19.05
CA ALA A 97 15.24 -34.99 -18.60
C ALA A 97 16.26 -34.10 -19.32
N ALA A 98 15.77 -33.10 -20.05
CA ALA A 98 16.60 -31.99 -20.50
C ALA A 98 16.56 -30.88 -19.43
N PRO A 99 17.72 -30.44 -18.90
CA PRO A 99 17.82 -29.52 -17.78
C PRO A 99 17.53 -28.06 -18.16
N SER A 100 16.89 -27.38 -17.20
CA SER A 100 16.75 -25.93 -17.00
C SER A 100 17.87 -25.06 -17.58
N LEU A 101 17.59 -24.18 -18.55
CA LEU A 101 18.45 -23.04 -18.91
C LEU A 101 17.69 -21.90 -19.62
N LEU A 102 16.74 -21.25 -18.94
CA LEU A 102 16.43 -19.83 -19.19
C LEU A 102 16.15 -19.09 -17.88
N ARG A 103 17.12 -19.12 -16.97
CA ARG A 103 17.35 -17.98 -16.07
C ARG A 103 17.89 -16.85 -16.91
N ARG A 104 17.05 -15.90 -17.33
CA ARG A 104 17.53 -14.60 -17.84
C ARG A 104 17.30 -13.53 -16.79
N ALA A 105 18.38 -12.84 -16.51
CA ALA A 105 18.68 -12.10 -15.29
C ALA A 105 17.76 -10.91 -15.05
N ALA A 106 17.41 -10.72 -13.76
CA ALA A 106 16.96 -9.46 -13.23
C ALA A 106 18.17 -8.53 -13.04
N THR A 107 18.19 -7.40 -13.73
CA THR A 107 19.07 -6.27 -13.43
C THR A 107 18.35 -4.96 -13.73
N ALA A 108 17.71 -4.38 -12.71
CA ALA A 108 17.38 -2.96 -12.69
C ALA A 108 18.24 -2.31 -11.60
N LEU A 109 19.13 -1.43 -12.05
CA LEU A 109 20.12 -0.70 -11.27
C LEU A 109 19.47 0.06 -10.11
N ARG A 110 19.92 -0.21 -8.88
CA ARG A 110 19.82 0.73 -7.75
C ARG A 110 20.81 1.87 -8.00
N ARG A 111 20.31 3.10 -8.14
CA ARG A 111 21.14 4.32 -8.05
C ARG A 111 21.18 4.77 -6.59
N ALA A 112 22.26 4.41 -5.90
CA ALA A 112 22.62 4.99 -4.62
C ALA A 112 23.17 6.40 -4.85
N GLY A 113 22.52 7.41 -4.26
CA GLY A 113 23.13 8.71 -4.00
C GLY A 113 23.85 8.63 -2.66
N ALA A 114 25.18 8.73 -2.69
CA ALA A 114 26.02 8.78 -1.50
C ALA A 114 26.25 10.24 -1.07
N PRO A 115 26.66 10.47 0.19
CA PRO A 115 26.60 11.76 0.88
C PRO A 115 27.84 12.63 0.60
N THR A 116 27.69 13.94 0.78
CA THR A 116 28.84 14.85 0.91
C THR A 116 28.77 15.54 2.27
N THR A 117 29.74 15.19 3.11
CA THR A 117 30.15 15.85 4.34
C THR A 117 30.87 17.16 4.04
N GLU A 118 30.57 18.20 4.80
CA GLU A 118 31.50 19.30 5.15
C GLU A 118 31.29 19.64 6.64
N PRO A 119 32.31 19.51 7.49
CA PRO A 119 32.34 20.07 8.84
C PRO A 119 33.11 21.41 8.82
N VAL A 120 32.50 22.49 9.30
CA VAL A 120 33.20 23.74 9.62
C VAL A 120 33.04 24.10 11.09
N ALA A 121 34.16 24.53 11.64
CA ALA A 121 34.57 24.54 13.03
C ALA A 121 34.01 25.71 13.86
N ALA A 122 34.02 25.45 15.17
CA ALA A 122 34.32 26.35 16.29
C ALA A 122 34.18 27.87 16.07
N GLY A 123 33.14 28.43 16.71
CA GLY A 123 33.01 29.85 17.00
C GLY A 123 32.45 30.03 18.41
N ASP A 124 33.23 29.66 19.41
CA ASP A 124 33.04 30.05 20.81
C ASP A 124 33.68 31.44 20.96
N LEU A 125 32.89 32.51 21.12
CA LEU A 125 33.30 33.77 21.74
C LEU A 125 32.06 34.53 22.26
N ASN A 126 31.82 34.40 23.56
CA ASN A 126 31.65 35.52 24.50
C ASN A 126 30.88 36.77 24.02
N SER A 127 29.71 37.05 24.61
CA SER A 127 29.21 38.41 24.78
C SER A 127 28.47 38.53 26.10
N ALA A 128 29.24 38.82 27.15
CA ALA A 128 28.78 39.55 28.31
C ALA A 128 28.85 41.07 28.02
N ALA A 129 27.99 41.83 28.71
CA ALA A 129 28.01 43.29 28.92
C ALA A 129 27.49 44.22 27.80
N SER A 130 26.26 44.73 27.99
CA SER A 130 25.96 46.17 28.16
C SER A 130 24.55 46.35 28.73
#